data_AF-A0A3P9QE81-F1
#
_entry.id   AF-A0A3P9QE81-F1
#
_cell.length_a   1.000
_cell.length_b   1.000
_cell.length_c   1.000
_cell.angle_alpha   90.00
_cell.angle_beta   90.00
_cell.angle_gamma   90.00
#
_symmetry.space_group_name_H-M   'P 1'
#
loop_
_entity.id
_entity.type
_entity.pdbx_description
1 polymer ?
#
loop_
_entity_poly.entity_id
_entity_poly.type
_entity_poly.pdbx_seq_one_letter_code
_entity_poly.pdbx_strand_id
1 'polypeptide(L)'
;GKSDTDPPSKKKKKPKKKNVKENGTDKTPKPQQKPNPSPAAPKSPGKTKSTTQTSFSTVDVLRKRLHEKIEESRGQQGAPQDALSEAVKAKRAKRKMERERKKRKRKEFLLKKLAEQSGQELPAEIKEEPIAPAVEKRVTSAVFFNKVETVDEGYETKFQAKIKKKKSEKGKITPLTGRNYKQLLSRVEARKEKLERLREKDEAKASELENKIKWTNVLYKAEGIKIKDDEDQLRTSLKRKEKRRAQRKKKWTNRSENVIEKMQHRQDKRRKNLQKQKHAKMEKRKNRARKKGRVLPEDLKKAAV
;
A
#
# COMPACT_ATOMS: atom_id res chain seq x y z
N GLY A 1 -43.21 46.22 1.66
CA GLY A 1 -41.89 46.60 1.12
C GLY A 1 -40.94 45.45 1.29
N LYS A 2 -40.37 44.96 0.19
CA LYS A 2 -39.28 43.98 0.14
C LYS A 2 -37.96 44.74 0.23
N SER A 3 -37.01 44.25 1.01
CA SER A 3 -35.59 44.66 0.99
C SER A 3 -34.79 43.50 1.59
N ASP A 4 -34.15 42.65 0.78
CA ASP A 4 -32.79 42.79 0.23
C ASP A 4 -31.69 42.85 1.28
N THR A 5 -30.99 41.73 1.47
CA THR A 5 -29.52 41.71 1.62
C THR A 5 -28.96 40.30 1.41
N ASP A 6 -28.39 40.08 0.23
CA ASP A 6 -27.55 38.92 -0.12
C ASP A 6 -26.18 38.97 0.58
N PRO A 7 -25.59 37.83 0.99
CA PRO A 7 -24.19 37.76 1.42
C PRO A 7 -23.26 37.33 0.26
N PRO A 8 -22.00 37.81 0.23
CA PRO A 8 -21.14 37.74 -0.94
C PRO A 8 -20.52 36.36 -1.21
N SER A 9 -20.37 36.09 -2.50
CA SER A 9 -19.88 34.84 -3.09
C SER A 9 -18.38 34.54 -2.82
N LYS A 10 -18.12 33.30 -2.42
CA LYS A 10 -16.77 32.74 -2.21
C LYS A 10 -16.06 32.48 -3.55
N LYS A 11 -15.00 33.23 -3.85
CA LYS A 11 -14.05 32.97 -4.96
C LYS A 11 -13.32 31.62 -4.76
N LYS A 12 -13.72 30.58 -5.51
CA LYS A 12 -13.00 29.31 -5.61
C LYS A 12 -11.79 29.44 -6.56
N LYS A 13 -10.57 29.36 -6.01
CA LYS A 13 -9.32 29.19 -6.79
C LYS A 13 -9.26 27.78 -7.40
N LYS A 14 -9.04 27.70 -8.73
CA LYS A 14 -8.84 26.47 -9.51
C LYS A 14 -7.47 25.84 -9.21
N PRO A 15 -7.34 24.53 -8.90
CA PRO A 15 -6.04 23.86 -8.89
C PRO A 15 -5.64 23.39 -10.30
N LYS A 16 -4.47 23.84 -10.74
CA LYS A 16 -3.78 23.45 -11.99
C LYS A 16 -3.42 21.95 -11.97
N LYS A 17 -3.78 21.21 -13.03
CA LYS A 17 -3.41 19.80 -13.25
C LYS A 17 -1.90 19.66 -13.46
N LYS A 18 -1.23 18.86 -12.62
CA LYS A 18 0.13 18.33 -12.88
C LYS A 18 0.01 16.98 -13.58
N ASN A 19 0.63 16.87 -14.75
CA ASN A 19 0.83 15.61 -15.48
C ASN A 19 1.79 14.72 -14.68
N VAL A 20 1.33 13.52 -14.32
CA VAL A 20 2.17 12.42 -13.85
C VAL A 20 2.26 11.43 -15.01
N LYS A 21 3.46 11.30 -15.59
CA LYS A 21 3.80 10.21 -16.51
C LYS A 21 4.00 8.94 -15.67
N GLU A 22 3.14 7.95 -15.86
CA GLU A 22 3.36 6.58 -15.44
C GLU A 22 4.21 5.87 -16.50
N ASN A 23 5.35 5.33 -16.10
CA ASN A 23 6.17 4.45 -16.93
C ASN A 23 5.61 3.03 -16.83
N GLY A 24 5.14 2.50 -17.96
CA GLY A 24 4.82 1.08 -18.13
C GLY A 24 6.10 0.26 -18.31
N THR A 25 6.18 -0.84 -17.57
CA THR A 25 7.21 -1.88 -17.72
C THR A 25 6.73 -2.90 -18.76
N ASP A 26 7.28 -2.82 -19.97
CA ASP A 26 7.18 -3.90 -20.95
C ASP A 26 8.41 -4.81 -20.82
N LYS A 27 8.13 -6.10 -20.64
CA LYS A 27 9.10 -7.19 -20.64
C LYS A 27 9.41 -7.56 -22.08
N THR A 28 10.69 -7.65 -22.42
CA THR A 28 11.17 -8.38 -23.61
C THR A 28 12.32 -9.32 -23.22
N PRO A 29 12.50 -10.44 -23.95
CA PRO A 29 13.25 -11.58 -23.47
C PRO A 29 14.76 -11.53 -23.83
N LYS A 30 15.48 -12.35 -23.06
CA LYS A 30 16.93 -12.59 -22.99
C LYS A 30 17.51 -13.21 -24.29
N PRO A 31 18.74 -12.86 -24.70
CA PRO A 31 19.62 -13.76 -25.44
C PRO A 31 20.76 -14.29 -24.56
N GLN A 32 21.23 -15.46 -24.95
CA GLN A 32 22.02 -16.43 -24.19
C GLN A 32 23.51 -16.08 -24.03
N GLN A 33 24.07 -16.66 -22.97
CA GLN A 33 25.49 -16.74 -22.62
C GLN A 33 26.25 -17.69 -23.55
N LYS A 34 27.51 -17.37 -23.87
CA LYS A 34 28.61 -18.32 -24.01
C LYS A 34 29.91 -17.74 -23.39
N PRO A 35 30.84 -18.59 -22.93
CA PRO A 35 31.61 -18.38 -21.70
C PRO A 35 33.05 -17.84 -21.89
N ASN A 36 33.59 -17.28 -20.80
CA ASN A 36 35.00 -16.90 -20.63
C ASN A 36 35.95 -18.11 -20.66
N PRO A 37 37.23 -17.87 -21.00
CA PRO A 37 38.34 -18.52 -20.34
C PRO A 37 39.36 -17.52 -19.74
N SER A 38 39.91 -17.86 -18.57
CA SER A 38 41.15 -17.30 -17.98
C SER A 38 42.21 -18.42 -17.95
N PRO A 39 43.44 -18.22 -17.45
CA PRO A 39 44.48 -17.26 -17.85
C PRO A 39 45.85 -17.98 -18.10
N ALA A 40 46.76 -17.39 -18.88
CA ALA A 40 48.20 -17.76 -18.83
C ALA A 40 49.08 -16.62 -19.38
N ALA A 41 50.10 -16.22 -18.59
CA ALA A 41 51.15 -15.26 -18.94
C ALA A 41 52.37 -16.00 -19.56
N PRO A 42 53.56 -15.40 -19.82
CA PRO A 42 53.95 -13.98 -19.91
C PRO A 42 54.81 -13.66 -21.16
N LYS A 43 55.14 -12.37 -21.42
CA LYS A 43 56.47 -11.84 -21.83
C LYS A 43 56.39 -10.34 -22.16
N SER A 44 57.23 -9.55 -21.50
CA SER A 44 57.63 -8.16 -21.81
C SER A 44 58.88 -8.19 -22.72
N PRO A 45 59.56 -7.08 -23.13
CA PRO A 45 59.38 -5.66 -22.82
C PRO A 45 59.49 -4.72 -24.06
N GLY A 46 59.24 -3.41 -23.90
CA GLY A 46 59.46 -2.43 -24.98
C GLY A 46 59.17 -0.98 -24.58
N LYS A 47 60.22 -0.29 -24.15
CA LYS A 47 60.29 1.12 -23.73
C LYS A 47 60.20 2.04 -24.96
N THR A 48 59.49 3.17 -24.89
CA THR A 48 59.98 4.49 -25.33
C THR A 48 58.95 5.58 -25.03
N LYS A 49 59.39 6.59 -24.28
CA LYS A 49 58.78 7.92 -24.24
C LYS A 49 59.23 8.64 -25.50
N SER A 50 58.36 9.44 -26.12
CA SER A 50 58.59 10.85 -26.44
C SER A 50 57.64 11.36 -27.53
N THR A 51 57.40 12.66 -27.46
CA THR A 51 57.12 13.54 -28.60
C THR A 51 55.66 13.72 -28.97
N THR A 52 55.09 14.72 -28.30
CA THR A 52 54.28 15.80 -28.88
C THR A 52 54.39 15.88 -30.41
N GLN A 53 53.42 15.29 -31.11
CA GLN A 53 53.10 15.70 -32.47
C GLN A 53 51.61 15.96 -32.55
N THR A 54 51.28 17.23 -32.62
CA THR A 54 49.99 17.80 -32.95
C THR A 54 49.60 17.39 -34.36
N SER A 55 49.08 16.17 -34.54
CA SER A 55 48.33 15.84 -35.74
C SER A 55 46.92 16.39 -35.55
N PHE A 56 46.65 17.56 -36.13
CA PHE A 56 45.28 18.03 -36.30
C PHE A 56 44.56 17.05 -37.23
N SER A 57 44.03 15.97 -36.66
CA SER A 57 43.26 15.00 -37.42
C SER A 57 41.96 15.67 -37.85
N THR A 58 41.57 15.47 -39.11
CA THR A 58 40.27 15.90 -39.64
C THR A 58 39.12 15.38 -38.77
N VAL A 59 39.34 14.24 -38.10
CA VAL A 59 38.45 13.64 -37.11
C VAL A 59 38.31 14.50 -35.86
N ASP A 60 39.39 15.08 -35.34
CA ASP A 60 39.33 15.97 -34.17
C ASP A 60 38.67 17.30 -34.49
N VAL A 61 38.90 17.83 -35.70
CA VAL A 61 38.17 19.01 -36.20
C VAL A 61 36.68 18.69 -36.32
N LEU A 62 36.31 17.50 -36.81
CA LEU A 62 34.93 17.07 -36.92
C LEU A 62 34.29 16.83 -35.54
N ARG A 63 35.02 16.27 -34.58
CA ARG A 63 34.58 16.11 -33.18
C ARG A 63 34.36 17.45 -32.52
N LYS A 64 35.25 18.42 -32.74
CA LYS A 64 35.10 19.81 -32.27
C LYS A 64 33.87 20.46 -32.88
N ARG A 65 33.69 20.40 -34.22
CA ARG A 65 32.50 20.91 -34.91
C ARG A 65 31.21 20.23 -34.45
N LEU A 66 31.24 18.92 -34.18
CA LEU A 66 30.10 18.17 -33.68
C LEU A 66 29.73 18.62 -32.27
N HIS A 67 30.72 18.78 -31.38
CA HIS A 67 30.50 19.27 -30.03
C HIS A 67 29.96 20.70 -30.03
N GLU A 68 30.53 21.57 -30.86
CA GLU A 68 30.06 22.94 -31.08
C GLU A 68 28.61 22.95 -31.59
N LYS A 69 28.27 22.08 -32.56
CA LYS A 69 26.89 21.94 -33.06
C LYS A 69 25.92 21.39 -32.02
N ILE A 70 26.38 20.50 -31.14
CA ILE A 70 25.59 19.95 -30.03
C ILE A 70 25.36 21.02 -28.94
N GLU A 71 26.33 21.88 -28.67
CA GLU A 71 26.19 22.98 -27.73
C GLU A 71 25.32 24.11 -28.29
N GLU A 72 25.49 24.49 -29.56
CA GLU A 72 24.61 25.44 -30.26
C GLU A 72 23.15 24.97 -30.29
N SER A 73 22.92 23.69 -30.60
CA SER A 73 21.57 23.11 -30.59
C SER A 73 21.01 22.97 -29.19
N ARG A 74 21.84 22.77 -28.15
CA ARG A 74 21.40 22.85 -26.74
C ARG A 74 21.03 24.28 -26.31
N GLY A 75 21.67 25.30 -26.86
CA GLY A 75 21.30 26.71 -26.64
C GLY A 75 20.00 27.09 -27.35
N GLN A 76 19.77 26.57 -28.56
CA GLN A 76 18.56 26.83 -29.36
C GLN A 76 17.35 25.97 -28.92
N GLN A 77 17.56 24.78 -28.38
CA GLN A 77 16.52 23.89 -27.86
C GLN A 77 16.63 23.74 -26.33
N GLY A 78 16.38 24.84 -25.62
CA GLY A 78 15.74 24.81 -24.30
C GLY A 78 16.45 24.03 -23.19
N ALA A 79 17.79 24.03 -23.14
CA ALA A 79 18.46 23.82 -21.86
C ALA A 79 18.41 25.15 -21.08
N PRO A 80 17.75 25.21 -19.90
CA PRO A 80 17.69 26.47 -19.16
C PRO A 80 19.12 26.80 -18.72
N GLN A 81 19.58 28.01 -19.03
CA GLN A 81 20.83 28.58 -18.52
C GLN A 81 20.95 28.46 -16.98
N ASP A 82 19.84 28.21 -16.28
CA ASP A 82 19.77 27.86 -14.87
C ASP A 82 20.41 26.51 -14.46
N ALA A 83 20.75 25.60 -15.39
CA ALA A 83 21.34 24.31 -15.02
C ALA A 83 22.78 24.42 -14.50
N LEU A 84 23.49 25.50 -14.86
CA LEU A 84 24.84 25.81 -14.39
C LEU A 84 24.85 26.77 -13.19
N SER A 85 23.72 27.41 -12.90
CA SER A 85 23.54 28.28 -11.73
C SER A 85 23.91 27.53 -10.45
N GLU A 86 24.75 28.17 -9.63
CA GLU A 86 25.25 27.65 -8.36
C GLU A 86 24.11 27.20 -7.43
N ALA A 87 22.97 27.90 -7.48
CA ALA A 87 21.76 27.56 -6.75
C ALA A 87 21.18 26.18 -7.13
N VAL A 88 21.23 25.80 -8.41
CA VAL A 88 20.73 24.51 -8.90
C VAL A 88 21.71 23.39 -8.56
N LYS A 89 23.03 23.65 -8.64
CA LYS A 89 24.07 22.72 -8.17
C LYS A 89 23.96 22.46 -6.67
N ALA A 90 23.77 23.50 -5.86
CA ALA A 90 23.55 23.39 -4.41
C ALA A 90 22.28 22.59 -4.07
N LYS A 91 21.19 22.80 -4.81
CA LYS A 91 19.94 22.02 -4.64
C LYS A 91 20.11 20.55 -5.00
N ARG A 92 20.93 20.23 -6.01
CA ARG A 92 21.26 18.86 -6.41
C ARG A 92 22.17 18.19 -5.36
N ALA A 93 23.15 18.91 -4.82
CA ALA A 93 24.00 18.44 -3.73
C ALA A 93 23.18 18.13 -2.46
N LYS A 94 22.29 19.04 -2.04
CA LYS A 94 21.37 18.82 -0.92
C LYS A 94 20.50 17.58 -1.12
N ARG A 95 19.95 17.38 -2.33
CA ARG A 95 19.17 16.18 -2.68
C ARG A 95 20.00 14.90 -2.65
N LYS A 96 21.28 14.95 -3.02
CA LYS A 96 22.20 13.80 -2.96
C LYS A 96 22.46 13.40 -1.49
N MET A 97 22.80 14.38 -0.64
CA MET A 97 23.01 14.16 0.79
C MET A 97 21.74 13.63 1.48
N GLU A 98 20.56 14.15 1.12
CA GLU A 98 19.28 13.67 1.66
C GLU A 98 19.00 12.20 1.27
N ARG A 99 19.29 11.83 0.02
CA ARG A 99 19.16 10.44 -0.46
C ARG A 99 20.10 9.51 0.27
N GLU A 100 21.35 9.92 0.52
CA GLU A 100 22.31 9.14 1.29
C GLU A 100 21.87 8.97 2.74
N ARG A 101 21.40 10.04 3.40
CA ARG A 101 20.83 9.95 4.75
C ARG A 101 19.65 8.97 4.82
N LYS A 102 18.76 8.99 3.82
CA LYS A 102 17.63 8.03 3.73
C LYS A 102 18.11 6.59 3.50
N LYS A 103 19.16 6.38 2.70
CA LYS A 103 19.76 5.06 2.51
C LYS A 103 20.41 4.54 3.80
N ARG A 104 21.14 5.38 4.53
CA ARG A 104 21.74 5.02 5.84
C ARG A 104 20.68 4.61 6.85
N LYS A 105 19.63 5.41 7.03
CA LYS A 105 18.48 5.08 7.90
C LYS A 105 17.79 3.77 7.53
N ARG A 106 17.65 3.47 6.23
CA ARG A 106 17.08 2.20 5.78
C ARG A 106 17.98 1.00 6.10
N LYS A 107 19.30 1.15 5.94
CA LYS A 107 20.28 0.13 6.31
C LYS A 107 20.31 -0.09 7.82
N GLU A 108 20.36 0.98 8.62
CA GLU A 108 20.28 0.93 10.08
C GLU A 108 18.99 0.25 10.56
N PHE A 109 17.84 0.57 9.96
CA PHE A 109 16.58 -0.08 10.28
C PHE A 109 16.56 -1.57 9.90
N LEU A 110 17.16 -1.93 8.76
CA LEU A 110 17.28 -3.33 8.33
C LEU A 110 18.19 -4.12 9.28
N LEU A 111 19.34 -3.54 9.66
CA LEU A 111 20.29 -4.11 10.63
C LEU A 111 19.65 -4.27 12.01
N LYS A 112 18.91 -3.25 12.49
CA LYS A 112 18.17 -3.33 13.75
C LYS A 112 17.12 -4.43 13.73
N LYS A 113 16.39 -4.57 12.61
CA LYS A 113 15.40 -5.63 12.45
C LYS A 113 16.04 -7.03 12.42
N LEU A 114 17.19 -7.17 11.75
CA LEU A 114 17.95 -8.42 11.75
C LEU A 114 18.49 -8.74 13.15
N ALA A 115 18.98 -7.74 13.89
CA ALA A 115 19.46 -7.90 15.26
C ALA A 115 18.32 -8.24 16.25
N GLU A 116 17.12 -7.68 16.07
CA GLU A 116 15.92 -8.03 16.85
C GLU A 116 15.43 -9.46 16.53
N GLN A 117 15.66 -9.93 15.31
CA GLN A 117 15.36 -11.31 14.90
C GLN A 117 16.41 -12.31 15.41
N SER A 118 17.69 -11.95 15.43
CA SER A 118 18.76 -12.79 15.98
C SER A 118 18.83 -12.75 17.51
N GLY A 119 18.41 -11.65 18.15
CA GLY A 119 18.30 -11.52 19.60
C GLY A 119 17.10 -12.25 20.22
N GLN A 120 16.25 -12.89 19.39
CA GLN A 120 15.16 -13.76 19.85
C GLN A 120 15.51 -15.25 19.89
N GLU A 121 16.72 -15.65 19.48
CA GLU A 121 17.21 -17.02 19.63
C GLU A 121 18.45 -17.04 20.51
N LEU A 122 18.26 -16.97 21.83
CA LEU A 122 19.05 -17.67 22.84
C LEU A 122 18.21 -17.76 24.13
N PRO A 123 18.03 -18.97 24.66
CA PRO A 123 18.63 -19.24 25.96
C PRO A 123 19.53 -20.49 25.93
N ALA A 124 20.73 -20.29 26.48
CA ALA A 124 21.50 -21.18 27.36
C ALA A 124 21.39 -22.71 27.19
N GLU A 125 22.45 -23.29 26.63
CA GLU A 125 23.34 -24.26 27.30
C GLU A 125 22.71 -25.34 28.19
N ILE A 126 22.50 -26.54 27.64
CA ILE A 126 22.64 -27.82 28.35
C ILE A 126 23.38 -28.82 27.44
N LYS A 127 24.54 -29.22 27.95
CA LYS A 127 25.45 -30.38 27.73
C LYS A 127 25.05 -31.49 26.74
N GLU A 128 26.11 -31.98 26.06
CA GLU A 128 26.22 -33.11 25.14
C GLU A 128 25.93 -34.48 25.78
N GLU A 129 25.23 -35.38 25.06
CA GLU A 129 25.60 -36.77 24.71
C GLU A 129 24.45 -37.51 23.94
N PRO A 130 24.71 -38.65 23.24
CA PRO A 130 24.29 -38.82 21.84
C PRO A 130 23.03 -39.67 21.55
N ILE A 131 22.43 -39.34 20.40
CA ILE A 131 21.75 -40.19 19.38
C ILE A 131 20.78 -41.28 19.90
N ALA A 132 19.49 -40.98 19.78
CA ALA A 132 18.46 -41.92 19.35
C ALA A 132 17.62 -41.25 18.24
N PRO A 133 17.29 -41.92 17.12
CA PRO A 133 16.44 -41.33 16.10
C PRO A 133 15.02 -41.19 16.66
N ALA A 134 14.71 -40.01 17.19
CA ALA A 134 13.36 -39.63 17.53
C ALA A 134 12.52 -39.59 16.25
N VAL A 135 11.68 -40.60 16.12
CA VAL A 135 10.62 -40.73 15.12
C VAL A 135 9.87 -39.40 15.05
N GLU A 136 10.11 -38.67 13.97
CA GLU A 136 9.37 -37.47 13.62
C GLU A 136 7.90 -37.87 13.43
N LYS A 137 7.06 -37.69 14.45
CA LYS A 137 5.61 -37.65 14.29
C LYS A 137 5.23 -36.34 13.59
N ARG A 138 5.75 -36.15 12.37
CA ARG A 138 5.12 -35.29 11.39
C ARG A 138 3.87 -36.04 10.96
N VAL A 139 2.71 -35.58 11.43
CA VAL A 139 1.41 -35.99 10.87
C VAL A 139 1.35 -35.47 9.44
N THR A 140 2.07 -36.13 8.54
CA THR A 140 1.71 -36.16 7.13
C THR A 140 0.53 -37.11 7.07
N SER A 141 -0.67 -36.57 7.28
CA SER A 141 -1.91 -37.24 6.90
C SER A 141 -1.96 -37.31 5.38
N ALA A 142 -1.07 -38.12 4.79
CA ALA A 142 -1.22 -38.64 3.45
C ALA A 142 -2.46 -39.51 3.53
N VAL A 143 -3.55 -39.06 2.90
CA VAL A 143 -4.78 -39.83 2.81
C VAL A 143 -4.48 -41.04 1.94
N PHE A 144 -4.09 -42.14 2.58
CA PHE A 144 -4.01 -43.44 1.95
C PHE A 144 -5.45 -43.94 1.77
N PHE A 145 -5.89 -44.03 0.52
CA PHE A 145 -7.29 -44.31 0.13
C PHE A 145 -7.79 -45.73 0.52
N ASN A 146 -6.99 -46.55 1.20
CA ASN A 146 -7.33 -47.94 1.50
C ASN A 146 -7.00 -48.44 2.91
N LYS A 147 -6.52 -47.59 3.83
CA LYS A 147 -6.32 -48.00 5.23
C LYS A 147 -7.33 -47.29 6.12
N VAL A 148 -8.35 -48.04 6.57
CA VAL A 148 -9.20 -47.63 7.68
C VAL A 148 -8.43 -47.90 8.96
N GLU A 149 -7.72 -46.89 9.47
CA GLU A 149 -7.21 -46.90 10.84
C GLU A 149 -8.36 -46.48 11.76
N THR A 150 -8.86 -47.40 12.56
CA THR A 150 -9.74 -47.08 13.68
C THR A 150 -8.88 -46.40 14.75
N VAL A 151 -8.84 -45.07 14.72
CA VAL A 151 -8.28 -44.28 15.81
C VAL A 151 -9.20 -44.48 17.03
N ASP A 152 -8.73 -45.23 18.04
CA ASP A 152 -9.42 -45.45 19.32
C ASP A 152 -9.68 -44.14 20.10
N GLU A 153 -9.07 -43.05 19.69
CA GLU A 153 -9.43 -41.69 20.09
C GLU A 153 -10.72 -41.28 19.37
N GLY A 154 -11.85 -41.77 19.90
CA GLY A 154 -13.18 -41.46 19.39
C GLY A 154 -13.35 -39.95 19.20
N TYR A 155 -13.77 -39.55 18.00
CA TYR A 155 -14.09 -38.16 17.66
C TYR A 155 -14.96 -37.55 18.75
N GLU A 156 -14.40 -36.64 19.55
CA GLU A 156 -15.17 -35.93 20.58
C GLU A 156 -16.37 -35.27 19.92
N THR A 157 -17.56 -35.74 20.26
CA THR A 157 -18.78 -35.11 19.76
C THR A 157 -18.79 -33.66 20.24
N LYS A 158 -19.32 -32.74 19.43
CA LYS A 158 -19.43 -31.30 19.79
C LYS A 158 -20.06 -31.08 21.18
N PHE A 159 -20.87 -32.02 21.64
CA PHE A 159 -21.46 -32.05 22.97
C PHE A 159 -20.44 -32.31 24.08
N GLN A 160 -19.55 -33.30 23.93
CA GLN A 160 -18.51 -33.61 24.90
C GLN A 160 -17.53 -32.44 25.05
N ALA A 161 -17.12 -31.81 23.94
CA ALA A 161 -16.27 -30.62 23.97
C ALA A 161 -16.92 -29.43 24.73
N LYS A 162 -18.24 -29.24 24.60
CA LYS A 162 -18.98 -28.23 25.38
C LYS A 162 -18.98 -28.54 26.87
N ILE A 163 -19.10 -29.81 27.25
CA ILE A 163 -19.05 -30.24 28.65
C ILE A 163 -17.66 -30.01 29.22
N LYS A 164 -16.59 -30.43 28.52
CA LYS A 164 -15.20 -30.20 28.92
C LYS A 164 -14.93 -28.70 29.13
N LYS A 165 -15.44 -27.85 28.23
CA LYS A 165 -15.31 -26.39 28.35
C LYS A 165 -16.06 -25.81 29.56
N LYS A 166 -17.27 -26.28 29.86
CA LYS A 166 -17.98 -25.86 31.08
C LYS A 166 -17.25 -26.32 32.35
N LYS A 167 -16.60 -27.48 32.31
CA LYS A 167 -15.79 -28.00 33.42
C LYS A 167 -14.50 -27.20 33.62
N SER A 168 -13.91 -26.65 32.56
CA SER A 168 -12.71 -25.81 32.65
C SER A 168 -12.99 -24.36 33.08
N GLU A 169 -14.26 -23.96 33.22
CA GLU A 169 -14.64 -22.64 33.70
C GLU A 169 -14.53 -22.55 35.24
N LYS A 170 -13.54 -21.79 35.71
CA LYS A 170 -13.32 -21.48 37.13
C LYS A 170 -14.54 -20.78 37.70
N GLY A 171 -15.05 -21.31 38.82
CA GLY A 171 -16.18 -20.72 39.55
C GLY A 171 -17.51 -20.66 38.77
N LYS A 172 -17.67 -21.44 37.68
CA LYS A 172 -18.82 -21.38 36.76
C LYS A 172 -19.01 -20.01 36.09
N ILE A 173 -17.94 -19.21 36.01
CA ILE A 173 -17.95 -17.86 35.40
C ILE A 173 -17.11 -17.90 34.13
N THR A 174 -17.78 -17.73 32.98
CA THR A 174 -17.09 -17.62 31.69
C THR A 174 -16.19 -16.38 31.63
N PRO A 175 -14.92 -16.47 31.23
CA PRO A 175 -14.08 -15.28 31.11
C PRO A 175 -14.51 -14.43 29.91
N LEU A 176 -14.58 -13.09 30.08
CA LEU A 176 -14.94 -12.14 29.02
C LEU A 176 -13.77 -11.93 28.07
N THR A 177 -13.67 -12.84 27.10
CA THR A 177 -12.55 -12.92 26.17
C THR A 177 -13.01 -12.74 24.72
N GLY A 178 -12.07 -12.32 23.87
CA GLY A 178 -12.27 -12.24 22.42
C GLY A 178 -12.35 -10.83 21.83
N ARG A 179 -12.83 -10.75 20.57
CA ARG A 179 -12.91 -9.52 19.75
C ARG A 179 -14.34 -9.18 19.29
N ASN A 180 -15.34 -9.86 19.84
CA ASN A 180 -16.75 -9.65 19.56
C ASN A 180 -17.35 -8.64 20.52
N TYR A 181 -16.96 -7.37 20.37
CA TYR A 181 -17.31 -6.30 21.31
C TYR A 181 -18.83 -6.17 21.57
N LYS A 182 -19.69 -6.49 20.61
CA LYS A 182 -21.16 -6.53 20.80
C LYS A 182 -21.61 -7.59 21.79
N GLN A 183 -21.10 -8.82 21.64
CA GLN A 183 -21.42 -9.93 22.54
C GLN A 183 -20.79 -9.71 23.92
N LEU A 184 -19.60 -9.13 23.99
CA LEU A 184 -18.99 -8.79 25.26
C LEU A 184 -19.80 -7.74 25.99
N LEU A 185 -20.22 -6.67 25.30
CA LEU A 185 -21.06 -5.62 25.90
C LEU A 185 -22.36 -6.18 26.48
N SER A 186 -23.10 -6.98 25.68
CA SER A 186 -24.31 -7.66 26.15
C SER A 186 -24.07 -8.58 27.34
N ARG A 187 -22.91 -9.25 27.42
CA ARG A 187 -22.55 -10.07 28.58
C ARG A 187 -22.20 -9.24 29.82
N VAL A 188 -21.58 -8.08 29.66
CA VAL A 188 -21.30 -7.17 30.78
C VAL A 188 -22.62 -6.59 31.30
N GLU A 189 -23.47 -6.09 30.42
CA GLU A 189 -24.79 -5.55 30.75
C GLU A 189 -25.63 -6.62 31.49
N ALA A 190 -25.72 -7.83 30.94
CA ALA A 190 -26.43 -8.93 31.61
C ALA A 190 -25.81 -9.38 32.94
N ARG A 191 -24.53 -9.11 33.21
CA ARG A 191 -23.93 -9.34 34.54
C ARG A 191 -24.30 -8.25 35.52
N LYS A 192 -24.27 -6.99 35.08
CA LYS A 192 -24.68 -5.85 35.91
C LYS A 192 -26.15 -5.96 36.29
N GLU A 193 -27.04 -6.23 35.33
CA GLU A 193 -28.46 -6.43 35.60
C GLU A 193 -28.72 -7.56 36.61
N LYS A 194 -27.95 -8.66 36.54
CA LYS A 194 -28.07 -9.76 37.51
C LYS A 194 -27.62 -9.35 38.91
N LEU A 195 -26.56 -8.55 39.01
CA LEU A 195 -26.09 -8.03 40.28
C LEU A 195 -27.08 -7.02 40.85
N GLU A 196 -27.60 -6.11 40.05
CA GLU A 196 -28.63 -5.13 40.45
C GLU A 196 -29.91 -5.83 40.94
N ARG A 197 -30.44 -6.79 40.18
CA ARG A 197 -31.60 -7.61 40.60
C ARG A 197 -31.36 -8.40 41.88
N LEU A 198 -30.11 -8.76 42.17
CA LEU A 198 -29.77 -9.42 43.42
C LEU A 198 -29.57 -8.42 44.55
N ARG A 199 -29.00 -7.24 44.30
CA ARG A 199 -28.88 -6.17 45.30
C ARG A 199 -30.26 -5.71 45.78
N GLU A 200 -31.24 -5.62 44.88
CA GLU A 200 -32.63 -5.29 45.21
C GLU A 200 -33.32 -6.32 46.11
N LYS A 201 -32.90 -7.59 46.03
CA LYS A 201 -33.49 -8.68 46.83
C LYS A 201 -32.71 -8.94 48.11
N ASP A 202 -31.40 -9.16 47.97
CA ASP A 202 -30.46 -9.62 48.99
C ASP A 202 -29.06 -9.02 48.75
N GLU A 203 -28.72 -7.96 49.47
CA GLU A 203 -27.43 -7.27 49.34
C GLU A 203 -26.21 -8.17 49.68
N ALA A 204 -26.36 -9.05 50.68
CA ALA A 204 -25.30 -9.98 51.09
C ALA A 204 -24.93 -10.96 49.96
N LYS A 205 -25.94 -11.57 49.32
CA LYS A 205 -25.73 -12.50 48.19
C LYS A 205 -25.14 -11.78 46.97
N ALA A 206 -25.54 -10.53 46.73
CA ALA A 206 -24.95 -9.73 45.67
C ALA A 206 -23.45 -9.46 45.91
N SER A 207 -23.09 -9.10 47.14
CA SER A 207 -21.71 -8.86 47.57
C SER A 207 -20.84 -10.10 47.43
N GLU A 208 -21.35 -11.27 47.81
CA GLU A 208 -20.67 -12.55 47.62
C GLU A 208 -20.43 -12.87 46.15
N LEU A 209 -21.43 -12.67 45.28
CA LEU A 209 -21.27 -12.88 43.84
C LEU A 209 -20.29 -11.90 43.21
N GLU A 210 -20.29 -10.64 43.63
CA GLU A 210 -19.30 -9.66 43.20
C GLU A 210 -17.89 -10.09 43.58
N ASN A 211 -17.70 -10.52 44.83
CA ASN A 211 -16.42 -11.02 45.31
C ASN A 211 -15.99 -12.26 44.51
N LYS A 212 -16.91 -13.19 44.24
CA LYS A 212 -16.63 -14.35 43.39
C LYS A 212 -16.23 -13.96 41.97
N ILE A 213 -16.88 -12.96 41.37
CA ILE A 213 -16.51 -12.43 40.05
C ILE A 213 -15.13 -11.77 40.09
N LYS A 214 -14.83 -10.97 41.12
CA LYS A 214 -13.53 -10.31 41.30
C LYS A 214 -12.41 -11.35 41.44
N TRP A 215 -12.56 -12.33 42.32
CA TRP A 215 -11.57 -13.38 42.53
C TRP A 215 -11.37 -14.29 41.31
N THR A 216 -12.44 -14.71 40.65
CA THR A 216 -12.32 -15.49 39.40
C THR A 216 -11.63 -14.70 38.28
N ASN A 217 -11.89 -13.38 38.18
CA ASN A 217 -11.19 -12.50 37.25
C ASN A 217 -9.68 -12.46 37.54
N VAL A 218 -9.29 -12.32 38.81
CA VAL A 218 -7.88 -12.37 39.23
C VAL A 218 -7.24 -13.72 38.87
N LEU A 219 -7.92 -14.84 39.15
CA LEU A 219 -7.42 -16.18 38.80
C LEU A 219 -7.21 -16.39 37.29
N TYR A 220 -8.07 -15.80 36.46
CA TYR A 220 -7.92 -15.85 35.02
C TYR A 220 -6.86 -14.89 34.50
N LYS A 221 -6.72 -13.70 35.09
CA LYS A 221 -5.63 -12.78 34.78
C LYS A 221 -4.27 -13.39 35.12
N ALA A 222 -4.18 -14.11 36.24
CA ALA A 222 -2.99 -14.86 36.65
C ALA A 222 -2.66 -16.01 35.68
N GLU A 223 -3.67 -16.68 35.13
CA GLU A 223 -3.50 -17.68 34.05
C GLU A 223 -3.04 -17.04 32.72
N GLY A 224 -3.03 -15.70 32.62
CA GLY A 224 -2.66 -14.96 31.40
C GLY A 224 -3.82 -14.68 30.45
N ILE A 225 -5.06 -14.99 30.86
CA ILE A 225 -6.26 -14.73 30.06
C ILE A 225 -6.60 -13.23 30.13
N LYS A 226 -6.60 -12.58 28.96
CA LYS A 226 -6.94 -11.14 28.81
C LYS A 226 -8.45 -10.92 28.90
N ILE A 227 -8.90 -10.58 30.10
CA ILE A 227 -10.29 -10.27 30.41
C ILE A 227 -10.63 -8.82 30.02
N LYS A 228 -11.81 -8.60 29.41
CA LYS A 228 -12.28 -7.30 28.91
C LYS A 228 -13.68 -7.00 29.45
N ASP A 229 -13.73 -6.41 30.64
CA ASP A 229 -14.97 -6.18 31.37
C ASP A 229 -15.46 -4.74 31.28
N ASP A 230 -14.60 -3.81 30.86
CA ASP A 230 -14.88 -2.38 30.86
C ASP A 230 -15.84 -1.98 29.71
N GLU A 231 -17.05 -1.55 30.05
CA GLU A 231 -18.07 -1.17 29.06
C GLU A 231 -17.63 -0.02 28.16
N ASP A 232 -17.00 1.02 28.71
CA ASP A 232 -16.55 2.17 27.94
C ASP A 232 -15.44 1.78 26.95
N GLN A 233 -14.52 0.90 27.36
CA GLN A 233 -13.50 0.39 26.46
C GLN A 233 -14.08 -0.51 25.36
N LEU A 234 -15.11 -1.30 25.69
CA LEU A 234 -15.83 -2.11 24.72
C LEU A 234 -16.60 -1.25 23.71
N ARG A 235 -17.29 -0.20 24.18
CA ARG A 235 -18.01 0.78 23.35
C ARG A 235 -17.05 1.55 22.44
N THR A 236 -15.94 2.05 22.97
CA THR A 236 -14.92 2.74 22.15
C THR A 236 -14.28 1.80 21.13
N SER A 237 -14.00 0.56 21.50
CA SER A 237 -13.46 -0.47 20.59
C SER A 237 -14.45 -0.82 19.47
N LEU A 238 -15.74 -0.89 19.78
CA LEU A 238 -16.82 -1.07 18.82
C LEU A 238 -16.87 0.11 17.84
N LYS A 239 -16.88 1.35 18.34
CA LYS A 239 -16.83 2.57 17.51
C LYS A 239 -15.60 2.60 16.59
N ARG A 240 -14.42 2.23 17.10
CA ARG A 240 -13.18 2.11 16.27
C ARG A 240 -13.32 1.06 15.17
N LYS A 241 -13.94 -0.09 15.47
CA LYS A 241 -14.18 -1.18 14.50
C LYS A 241 -15.13 -0.71 13.39
N GLU A 242 -16.18 0.01 13.74
CA GLU A 242 -17.15 0.58 12.80
C GLU A 242 -16.52 1.68 11.94
N LYS A 243 -15.74 2.59 12.54
CA LYS A 243 -14.98 3.61 11.80
C LYS A 243 -14.06 2.99 10.76
N ARG A 244 -13.34 1.91 11.11
CA ARG A 244 -12.47 1.19 10.18
C ARG A 244 -13.25 0.54 9.03
N ARG A 245 -14.43 -0.03 9.33
CA ARG A 245 -15.34 -0.59 8.30
C ARG A 245 -15.87 0.50 7.38
N ALA A 246 -16.32 1.63 7.92
CA ALA A 246 -16.78 2.78 7.14
C ALA A 246 -15.69 3.33 6.21
N GLN A 247 -14.45 3.48 6.72
CA GLN A 247 -13.30 3.87 5.89
C GLN A 247 -13.03 2.87 4.76
N ARG A 248 -13.12 1.57 5.04
CA ARG A 248 -12.95 0.53 4.01
C ARG A 248 -14.05 0.61 2.96
N LYS A 249 -15.32 0.79 3.38
CA LYS A 249 -16.47 0.99 2.49
C LYS A 249 -16.24 2.20 1.59
N LYS A 250 -15.91 3.37 2.16
CA LYS A 250 -15.60 4.60 1.41
C LYS A 250 -14.45 4.40 0.41
N LYS A 251 -13.37 3.73 0.81
CA LYS A 251 -12.25 3.42 -0.09
C LYS A 251 -12.68 2.52 -1.25
N TRP A 252 -13.63 1.62 -1.04
CA TRP A 252 -14.15 0.76 -2.09
C TRP A 252 -15.09 1.51 -3.03
N THR A 253 -16.03 2.29 -2.50
CA THR A 253 -16.94 3.13 -3.29
C THR A 253 -16.17 4.13 -4.16
N ASN A 254 -15.17 4.80 -3.59
CA ASN A 254 -14.33 5.71 -4.36
C ASN A 254 -13.56 5.01 -5.49
N ARG A 255 -13.19 3.72 -5.31
CA ARG A 255 -12.54 2.95 -6.37
C ARG A 255 -13.51 2.60 -7.48
N SER A 256 -14.72 2.15 -7.15
CA SER A 256 -15.75 1.86 -8.16
C SER A 256 -16.17 3.12 -8.91
N GLU A 257 -16.38 4.23 -8.20
CA GLU A 257 -16.70 5.53 -8.80
C GLU A 257 -15.60 5.99 -9.76
N ASN A 258 -14.33 5.94 -9.35
CA ASN A 258 -13.21 6.31 -10.22
C ASN A 258 -13.09 5.43 -11.47
N VAL A 259 -13.43 4.14 -11.39
CA VAL A 259 -13.47 3.26 -12.57
C VAL A 259 -14.57 3.70 -13.54
N ILE A 260 -15.77 3.99 -13.02
CA ILE A 260 -16.91 4.47 -13.80
C ILE A 260 -16.58 5.83 -14.43
N GLU A 261 -16.04 6.78 -13.68
CA GLU A 261 -15.61 8.10 -14.17
C GLU A 261 -14.57 7.97 -15.29
N LYS A 262 -13.57 7.10 -15.14
CA LYS A 262 -12.57 6.85 -16.19
C LYS A 262 -13.21 6.27 -17.46
N MET A 263 -14.17 5.37 -17.31
CA MET A 263 -14.90 4.78 -18.44
C MET A 263 -15.74 5.85 -19.15
N GLN A 264 -16.51 6.64 -18.41
CA GLN A 264 -17.29 7.76 -18.94
C GLN A 264 -16.40 8.78 -19.63
N HIS A 265 -15.28 9.16 -19.02
CA HIS A 265 -14.33 10.11 -19.61
C HIS A 265 -13.78 9.63 -20.97
N ARG A 266 -13.49 8.33 -21.11
CA ARG A 266 -13.07 7.73 -22.38
C ARG A 266 -14.20 7.79 -23.42
N GLN A 267 -15.43 7.46 -23.03
CA GLN A 267 -16.59 7.53 -23.91
C GLN A 267 -16.87 8.97 -24.35
N ASP A 268 -16.84 9.94 -23.43
CA ASP A 268 -17.04 11.36 -23.71
C ASP A 268 -15.97 11.91 -24.64
N LYS A 269 -14.71 11.52 -24.43
CA LYS A 269 -13.60 11.87 -25.33
C LYS A 269 -13.87 11.35 -26.74
N ARG A 270 -14.33 10.10 -26.87
CA ARG A 270 -14.70 9.51 -28.17
C ARG A 270 -15.88 10.27 -28.80
N ARG A 271 -16.94 10.56 -28.05
CA ARG A 271 -18.11 11.33 -28.51
C ARG A 271 -17.70 12.71 -29.02
N LYS A 272 -16.89 13.45 -28.25
CA LYS A 272 -16.37 14.77 -28.64
C LYS A 272 -15.49 14.70 -29.89
N ASN A 273 -14.64 13.70 -30.02
CA ASN A 273 -13.80 13.52 -31.20
C ASN A 273 -14.64 13.20 -32.45
N LEU A 274 -15.66 12.34 -32.32
CA LEU A 274 -16.59 12.04 -33.41
C LEU A 274 -17.40 13.28 -33.84
N GLN A 275 -17.90 14.06 -32.88
CA GLN A 275 -18.58 15.34 -33.17
C GLN A 275 -17.66 16.31 -33.90
N LYS A 276 -16.42 16.49 -33.42
CA LYS A 276 -15.41 17.32 -34.11
C LYS A 276 -15.13 16.84 -35.52
N GLN A 277 -15.03 15.51 -35.75
CA GLN A 277 -14.82 14.95 -37.07
C GLN A 277 -16.03 15.20 -38.00
N LYS A 278 -17.26 15.03 -37.49
CA LYS A 278 -18.50 15.34 -38.23
C LYS A 278 -18.53 16.82 -38.61
N HIS A 279 -18.32 17.73 -37.66
CA HIS A 279 -18.24 19.17 -37.93
C HIS A 279 -17.15 19.50 -38.95
N ALA A 280 -15.93 18.97 -38.79
CA ALA A 280 -14.86 19.21 -39.74
C ALA A 280 -15.18 18.71 -41.17
N LYS A 281 -15.89 17.58 -41.31
CA LYS A 281 -16.38 17.10 -42.61
C LYS A 281 -17.42 18.06 -43.20
N MET A 282 -18.37 18.53 -42.39
CA MET A 282 -19.38 19.51 -42.83
C MET A 282 -18.72 20.84 -43.25
N GLU A 283 -17.82 21.38 -42.44
CA GLU A 283 -17.09 22.62 -42.75
C GLU A 283 -16.21 22.47 -44.00
N LYS A 284 -15.54 21.33 -44.19
CA LYS A 284 -14.83 21.04 -45.45
C LYS A 284 -15.77 21.03 -46.66
N ARG A 285 -16.98 20.47 -46.53
CA ARG A 285 -18.00 20.48 -47.60
C ARG A 285 -18.48 21.91 -47.89
N LYS A 286 -18.76 22.70 -46.85
CA LYS A 286 -19.14 24.12 -46.98
C LYS A 286 -18.04 24.94 -47.67
N ASN A 287 -16.78 24.79 -47.23
CA ASN A 287 -15.65 25.50 -47.81
C ASN A 287 -15.40 25.10 -49.28
N ARG A 288 -15.61 23.83 -49.64
CA ARG A 288 -15.57 23.40 -51.06
C ARG A 288 -16.69 24.03 -51.89
N ALA A 289 -17.89 24.18 -51.34
CA ALA A 289 -19.00 24.85 -52.02
C ALA A 289 -18.71 26.34 -52.25
N ARG A 290 -18.21 27.04 -51.22
CA ARG A 290 -17.76 28.44 -51.32
C ARG A 290 -16.67 28.63 -52.37
N LYS A 291 -15.65 27.76 -52.40
CA LYS A 291 -14.59 27.79 -53.44
C LYS A 291 -15.12 27.59 -54.86
N LYS A 292 -16.27 26.92 -55.02
CA LYS A 292 -16.95 26.75 -56.31
C LYS A 292 -17.96 27.87 -56.60
N GLY A 293 -17.95 28.96 -55.83
CA GLY A 293 -18.85 30.11 -56.00
C GLY A 293 -20.28 29.89 -55.52
N ARG A 294 -20.60 28.79 -54.82
CA ARG A 294 -21.94 28.55 -54.29
C ARG A 294 -22.14 29.32 -52.98
N VAL A 295 -23.15 30.19 -52.93
CA VAL A 295 -23.55 30.93 -51.73
C VAL A 295 -24.32 30.00 -50.80
N LEU A 296 -23.89 29.91 -49.54
CA LEU A 296 -24.58 29.09 -48.53
C LEU A 296 -25.60 29.93 -47.74
N PRO A 297 -26.69 29.33 -47.23
CA PRO A 297 -27.67 30.05 -46.41
C PRO A 297 -27.09 30.74 -45.16
N GLU A 298 -25.99 30.21 -44.62
CA GLU A 298 -25.26 30.83 -43.51
C GLU A 298 -24.55 32.13 -43.90
N ASP A 299 -24.12 32.25 -45.16
CA ASP A 299 -23.44 33.44 -45.67
C ASP A 299 -24.45 34.56 -45.95
N LEU A 300 -25.66 34.21 -46.40
CA LEU A 300 -26.80 35.14 -46.51
C LEU A 300 -27.23 35.69 -45.15
N LYS A 301 -27.29 34.83 -44.12
CA LYS A 301 -27.60 35.26 -42.75
C LYS A 301 -26.52 36.14 -42.13
N LYS A 302 -25.25 36.00 -42.55
CA LYS A 302 -24.15 36.88 -42.12
C LYS A 302 -24.12 38.21 -42.85
N ALA A 303 -24.63 38.27 -44.08
CA ALA A 303 -24.72 39.50 -44.87
C ALA A 303 -25.96 40.34 -44.54
N ALA A 304 -26.98 39.74 -43.91
CA ALA A 304 -28.19 40.40 -43.45
C ALA A 304 -28.09 41.00 -42.03
N VAL A 305 -26.93 40.86 -41.37
CA VAL A 305 -26.56 41.49 -40.08
C VAL A 305 -25.51 42.53 -40.36
#